data_AF-A0A2X2HEI3-F1
#
_entry.id   AF-A0A2X2HEI3-F1
#
_cell.length_a   1.000
_cell.length_b   1.000
_cell.length_c   1.000
_cell.angle_alpha   90.00
_cell.angle_beta   90.00
_cell.angle_gamma   90.00
#
_symmetry.space_group_name_H-M   'P 1'
#
loop_
_entity.id
_entity.type
_entity.pdbx_description
1 polymer ?
#
loop_
_entity_poly.entity_id
_entity_poly.type
_entity_poly.pdbx_seq_one_letter_code
_entity_poly.pdbx_strand_id
1 'polypeptide(L)'
;MYLRVNILNKLVPYAAQRFIDNLPAIFAGTFNHALLEDASECSDLLKLYKNVAVKHVFSHPDVEQLELQGYRVISGLLEIYRPLLSLSLSDFTELVEKERVKRFPIESRLFHKLSTRHRLAYVEAVSKLPSDSPEFPLWEYYYRCRLLQDYISGMTDLYAWDEYRRLMAVEQ
;
A
#
# COMPACT_ATOMS: atom_id res chain seq x y z
N MET A 1 9.16 18.33 -27.94
CA MET A 1 7.82 17.70 -28.01
C MET A 1 7.74 16.50 -28.99
N TYR A 2 8.84 16.08 -29.64
CA TYR A 2 8.80 14.96 -30.61
C TYR A 2 9.10 13.58 -30.02
N LEU A 3 9.86 13.50 -28.92
CA LEU A 3 10.27 12.23 -28.31
C LEU A 3 9.07 11.35 -27.92
N ARG A 4 8.12 11.91 -27.16
CA ARG A 4 6.89 11.20 -26.75
C ARG A 4 6.08 10.69 -27.95
N VAL A 5 5.86 11.53 -28.96
CA VAL A 5 5.05 11.17 -30.13
C VAL A 5 5.73 10.05 -30.93
N ASN A 6 7.04 10.17 -31.17
CA ASN A 6 7.80 9.16 -31.91
C ASN A 6 7.82 7.81 -31.19
N ILE A 7 7.98 7.82 -29.87
CA ILE A 7 7.93 6.61 -29.04
C ILE A 7 6.55 5.96 -29.15
N LEU A 8 5.46 6.72 -28.95
CA LEU A 8 4.10 6.18 -29.00
C LEU A 8 3.77 5.60 -30.38
N ASN A 9 4.17 6.28 -31.46
CA ASN A 9 3.96 5.81 -32.83
C ASN A 9 4.68 4.49 -33.15
N LYS A 10 5.66 4.07 -32.34
CA LYS A 10 6.38 2.80 -32.49
C LYS A 10 5.93 1.75 -31.49
N LEU A 11 5.86 2.09 -30.20
CA LEU A 11 5.54 1.15 -29.14
C LEU A 11 4.07 0.74 -29.12
N VAL A 12 3.13 1.64 -29.41
CA VAL A 12 1.69 1.33 -29.35
C VAL A 12 1.30 0.30 -30.41
N PRO A 13 1.65 0.47 -31.71
CA PRO A 13 1.35 -0.54 -32.72
C PRO A 13 2.03 -1.88 -32.41
N TYR A 14 3.27 -1.85 -31.91
CA TYR A 14 4.00 -3.06 -31.52
C TYR A 14 3.30 -3.81 -30.38
N ALA A 15 2.88 -3.12 -29.32
CA ALA A 15 2.14 -3.72 -28.21
C ALA A 15 0.80 -4.31 -28.68
N ALA A 16 0.07 -3.60 -29.54
CA ALA A 16 -1.19 -4.07 -30.10
C ALA A 16 -1.01 -5.34 -30.95
N GLN A 17 0.02 -5.38 -31.80
CA GLN A 17 0.33 -6.56 -32.61
C GLN A 17 0.70 -7.75 -31.71
N ARG A 18 1.58 -7.55 -30.72
CA ARG A 18 1.96 -8.60 -29.77
C ARG A 18 0.77 -9.15 -28.98
N PHE A 19 -0.18 -8.29 -28.61
CA PHE A 19 -1.41 -8.71 -27.96
C PHE A 19 -2.25 -9.60 -28.88
N ILE A 20 -2.42 -9.23 -30.15
CA ILE A 20 -3.16 -10.02 -31.16
C ILE A 20 -2.46 -11.35 -31.43
N ASP A 21 -1.13 -11.33 -31.62
CA ASP A 21 -0.33 -12.53 -31.92
C ASP A 21 -0.39 -13.57 -30.79
N ASN A 22 -0.47 -13.10 -29.54
CA ASN A 22 -0.50 -13.95 -28.35
C ASN A 22 -1.90 -14.04 -27.71
N LEU A 23 -2.95 -13.63 -28.44
CA LEU A 23 -4.31 -13.56 -27.93
C LEU A 23 -4.79 -14.87 -27.28
N PRO A 24 -4.52 -16.08 -27.82
CA PRO A 24 -4.94 -17.32 -27.18
C PRO A 24 -4.35 -17.50 -25.77
N ALA A 25 -3.05 -17.24 -25.60
CA ALA A 25 -2.36 -17.40 -24.31
C ALA A 25 -2.75 -16.29 -23.32
N ILE A 26 -2.93 -15.06 -23.81
CA ILE A 26 -3.38 -13.93 -23.01
C ILE A 26 -4.80 -14.17 -22.51
N PHE A 27 -5.70 -14.61 -23.40
CA PHE A 27 -7.09 -14.92 -23.05
C PHE A 27 -7.18 -16.10 -22.07
N ALA A 28 -6.33 -17.12 -22.25
CA ALA A 28 -6.24 -18.24 -21.31
C ALA A 28 -5.57 -17.87 -19.96
N GLY A 29 -4.98 -16.67 -19.84
CA GLY A 29 -4.25 -16.24 -18.65
C GLY A 29 -2.91 -16.97 -18.44
N THR A 30 -2.38 -17.64 -19.46
CA THR A 30 -1.14 -18.43 -19.39
C THR A 30 0.07 -17.71 -19.98
N PHE A 31 -0.11 -16.50 -20.51
CA PHE A 31 0.97 -15.68 -21.06
C PHE A 31 1.83 -15.08 -19.93
N ASN A 32 3.02 -15.65 -19.72
CA ASN A 32 3.91 -15.32 -18.59
C ASN A 32 4.96 -14.23 -18.91
N HIS A 33 4.64 -13.30 -19.79
CA HIS A 33 5.52 -12.19 -20.16
C HIS A 33 4.72 -10.89 -20.28
N ALA A 34 5.37 -9.73 -20.10
CA ALA A 34 4.75 -8.46 -20.46
C ALA A 34 4.83 -8.23 -21.98
N LEU A 35 3.89 -7.47 -22.54
CA LEU A 35 3.83 -7.21 -24.00
C LEU A 35 5.07 -6.49 -24.55
N LEU A 36 5.81 -5.78 -23.71
CA LEU A 36 6.96 -4.93 -24.06
C LEU A 36 8.28 -5.39 -23.41
N GLU A 37 8.29 -6.57 -22.79
CA GLU A 37 9.47 -7.14 -22.12
C GLU A 37 9.90 -8.43 -22.82
N ASP A 38 10.37 -8.28 -24.04
CA ASP A 38 10.90 -9.36 -24.87
C ASP A 38 12.26 -8.98 -25.48
N ALA A 39 12.76 -9.81 -26.38
CA ALA A 39 14.04 -9.56 -27.08
C ALA A 39 13.91 -8.55 -28.24
N SER A 40 12.89 -7.68 -28.23
CA SER A 40 12.69 -6.69 -29.30
C SER A 40 13.45 -5.40 -29.06
N GLU A 41 13.75 -4.70 -30.16
CA GLU A 41 14.30 -3.33 -30.14
C GLU A 41 13.38 -2.35 -29.38
N CYS A 42 12.07 -2.62 -29.36
CA CYS A 42 11.10 -1.84 -28.58
C CYS A 42 11.34 -1.98 -27.07
N SER A 43 11.66 -3.18 -26.62
CA SER A 43 12.05 -3.42 -25.21
C SER A 43 13.36 -2.73 -24.88
N ASP A 44 14.35 -2.78 -25.77
CA ASP A 44 15.65 -2.15 -25.55
C ASP A 44 15.57 -0.62 -25.49
N LEU A 45 14.68 -0.01 -26.29
CA LEU A 45 14.38 1.42 -26.19
C LEU A 45 13.83 1.80 -24.80
N LEU A 46 12.94 0.99 -24.22
CA LEU A 46 12.42 1.21 -22.87
C LEU A 46 13.49 1.01 -21.81
N LYS A 47 14.33 -0.03 -21.95
CA LYS A 47 15.48 -0.26 -21.06
C LYS A 47 16.44 0.92 -21.09
N LEU A 48 16.72 1.50 -22.27
CA LEU A 48 17.53 2.70 -22.40
C LEU A 48 16.98 3.85 -21.54
N TYR A 49 15.67 4.14 -21.63
CA TYR A 49 15.07 5.19 -20.81
C TYR A 49 15.12 4.89 -19.31
N LYS A 50 14.82 3.64 -18.91
CA LYS A 50 14.93 3.21 -17.51
C LYS A 50 16.35 3.40 -16.99
N ASN A 51 17.37 3.01 -17.76
CA ASN A 51 18.77 3.13 -17.37
C ASN A 51 19.21 4.59 -17.21
N VAL A 52 18.80 5.47 -18.13
CA VAL A 52 19.10 6.91 -18.02
C VAL A 52 18.40 7.51 -16.80
N ALA A 53 17.12 7.17 -16.56
CA ALA A 53 16.38 7.64 -15.40
C ALA A 53 16.98 7.16 -14.07
N VAL A 54 17.36 5.87 -13.97
CA VAL A 54 18.03 5.33 -12.79
C VAL A 54 19.35 6.04 -12.51
N LYS A 55 20.17 6.25 -13.56
CA LYS A 55 21.52 6.82 -13.41
C LYS A 55 21.54 8.33 -13.14
N HIS A 56 20.49 9.06 -13.55
CA HIS A 56 20.54 10.52 -13.57
C HIS A 56 19.34 11.22 -12.94
N VAL A 57 18.23 10.53 -12.69
CA VAL A 57 17.00 11.11 -12.12
C VAL A 57 16.71 10.50 -10.75
N PHE A 58 16.62 9.18 -10.64
CA PHE A 58 16.32 8.51 -9.37
C PHE A 58 17.50 8.57 -8.39
N SER A 59 18.73 8.66 -8.89
CA SER A 59 19.93 8.89 -8.08
C SER A 59 20.17 10.37 -7.73
N HIS A 60 19.17 11.25 -7.92
CA HIS A 60 19.30 12.65 -7.53
C HIS A 60 19.15 12.76 -6.00
N PRO A 61 20.03 13.50 -5.29
CA PRO A 61 20.01 13.56 -3.82
C PRO A 61 18.65 13.94 -3.22
N ASP A 62 17.93 14.88 -3.84
CA ASP A 62 16.59 15.27 -3.35
C ASP A 62 15.55 14.15 -3.47
N VAL A 63 15.69 13.26 -4.46
CA VAL A 63 14.81 12.09 -4.62
C VAL A 63 15.12 11.06 -3.53
N GLU A 64 16.40 10.72 -3.36
CA GLU A 64 16.83 9.79 -2.31
C GLU A 64 16.47 10.31 -0.90
N GLN A 65 16.62 11.62 -0.67
CA GLN A 65 16.23 12.24 0.59
C GLN A 65 14.72 12.13 0.84
N LEU A 66 13.89 12.36 -0.19
CA LEU A 66 12.44 12.22 -0.07
C LEU A 66 12.04 10.76 0.21
N GLU A 67 12.70 9.79 -0.43
CA GLU A 67 12.48 8.36 -0.17
C GLU A 67 12.84 7.97 1.27
N LEU A 68 13.99 8.44 1.78
CA LEU A 68 14.40 8.21 3.17
C LEU A 68 13.43 8.84 4.18
N GLN A 69 12.95 10.04 3.89
CA GLN A 69 11.93 10.71 4.70
C GLN A 69 10.61 9.92 4.69
N GLY A 70 10.14 9.49 3.52
CA GLY A 70 8.96 8.65 3.36
C GLY A 70 9.06 7.35 4.16
N TYR A 71 10.19 6.65 4.06
CA TYR A 71 10.44 5.43 4.85
C TYR A 71 10.35 5.68 6.36
N ARG A 72 10.96 6.77 6.86
CA ARG A 72 10.92 7.12 8.28
C ARG A 72 9.53 7.48 8.76
N VAL A 73 8.76 8.22 7.96
CA VAL A 73 7.37 8.60 8.24
C VAL A 73 6.49 7.35 8.39
N ILE A 74 6.49 6.46 7.39
CA ILE A 74 5.66 5.25 7.42
C ILE A 74 6.05 4.32 8.57
N SER A 75 7.36 4.12 8.79
CA SER A 75 7.85 3.32 9.91
C SER A 75 7.43 3.92 11.26
N GLY A 76 7.51 5.25 11.39
CA GLY A 76 7.10 5.97 12.59
C GLY A 76 5.60 5.87 12.86
N LEU A 77 4.76 6.01 11.83
CA LEU A 77 3.32 5.81 11.95
C LEU A 77 2.99 4.39 12.42
N LEU A 78 3.61 3.36 11.84
CA LEU A 78 3.39 1.97 12.27
C LEU A 78 3.72 1.78 13.76
N GLU A 79 4.82 2.35 14.25
CA GLU A 79 5.16 2.31 15.68
C GLU A 79 4.16 3.10 16.54
N ILE A 80 3.64 4.23 16.08
CA ILE A 80 2.62 5.00 16.80
C ILE A 80 1.33 4.19 17.00
N TYR A 81 0.92 3.40 16.00
CA TYR A 81 -0.29 2.57 16.06
C TYR A 81 -0.05 1.17 16.63
N ARG A 82 1.19 0.79 16.91
CA ARG A 82 1.56 -0.50 17.53
C ARG A 82 0.76 -0.88 18.79
N PRO A 83 0.34 0.06 19.67
CA PRO A 83 -0.49 -0.30 20.83
C PRO A 83 -1.79 -1.02 20.45
N LEU A 84 -2.41 -0.72 19.30
CA LEU A 84 -3.61 -1.41 18.82
C LEU A 84 -3.35 -2.90 18.52
N LEU A 85 -2.17 -3.20 17.97
CA LEU A 85 -1.74 -4.58 17.72
C LEU A 85 -1.28 -5.29 19.01
N SER A 86 -0.93 -4.54 20.04
CA SER A 86 -0.45 -5.09 21.31
C SER A 86 -1.58 -5.48 22.27
N LEU A 87 -2.83 -5.09 21.98
CA LEU A 87 -4.00 -5.47 22.77
C LEU A 87 -4.32 -6.97 22.62
N SER A 88 -4.82 -7.58 23.69
CA SER A 88 -5.39 -8.93 23.61
C SER A 88 -6.62 -8.94 22.69
N LEU A 89 -7.02 -10.12 22.22
CA LEU A 89 -8.26 -10.28 21.44
C LEU A 89 -9.46 -9.73 22.21
N SER A 90 -9.63 -10.11 23.47
CA SER A 90 -10.75 -9.64 24.30
C SER A 90 -10.73 -8.11 24.48
N ASP A 91 -9.56 -7.51 24.67
CA ASP A 91 -9.46 -6.06 24.88
C ASP A 91 -9.74 -5.28 23.59
N PHE A 92 -9.25 -5.76 22.45
CA PHE A 92 -9.50 -5.11 21.16
C PHE A 92 -10.96 -5.26 20.73
N THR A 93 -11.58 -6.43 20.94
CA THR A 93 -13.02 -6.61 20.71
C THR A 93 -13.85 -5.69 21.58
N GLU A 94 -13.54 -5.55 22.88
CA GLU A 94 -14.23 -4.60 23.74
C GLU A 94 -14.07 -3.15 23.24
N LEU A 95 -12.89 -2.80 22.73
CA LEU A 95 -12.64 -1.48 22.15
C LEU A 95 -13.51 -1.22 20.91
N VAL A 96 -13.65 -2.21 20.04
CA VAL A 96 -14.48 -2.13 18.83
C VAL A 96 -15.96 -1.99 19.19
N GLU A 97 -16.44 -2.69 20.22
CA GLU A 97 -17.84 -2.65 20.64
C GLU A 97 -18.23 -1.34 21.35
N LYS A 98 -17.37 -0.84 22.25
CA LYS A 98 -17.70 0.30 23.12
C LYS A 98 -17.21 1.63 22.56
N GLU A 99 -16.37 1.63 21.52
CA GLU A 99 -15.61 2.76 20.95
C GLU A 99 -14.63 3.42 21.94
N ARG A 100 -15.01 3.57 23.21
CA ARG A 100 -14.22 4.20 24.26
C ARG A 100 -14.12 3.31 25.50
N VAL A 101 -12.91 2.84 25.78
CA VAL A 101 -12.60 2.00 26.93
C VAL A 101 -11.77 2.80 27.94
N LYS A 102 -12.31 3.01 29.15
CA LYS A 102 -11.69 3.89 30.17
C LYS A 102 -10.26 3.49 30.55
N ARG A 103 -9.97 2.18 30.56
CA ARG A 103 -8.64 1.63 30.87
C ARG A 103 -7.62 1.75 29.73
N PHE A 104 -8.08 2.04 28.50
CA PHE A 104 -7.26 2.17 27.29
C PHE A 104 -7.43 3.56 26.64
N PRO A 105 -7.07 4.64 27.34
CA PRO A 105 -7.30 6.00 26.86
C PRO A 105 -6.52 6.32 25.57
N ILE A 106 -5.35 5.72 25.37
CA ILE A 106 -4.49 5.99 24.21
C ILE A 106 -4.99 5.20 23.01
N GLU A 107 -5.23 3.91 23.19
CA GLU A 107 -5.71 2.99 22.17
C GLU A 107 -7.09 3.39 21.66
N SER A 108 -8.01 3.84 22.54
CA SER A 108 -9.29 4.40 22.07
C SER A 108 -9.11 5.62 21.17
N ARG A 109 -8.18 6.51 21.47
CA ARG A 109 -7.93 7.70 20.63
C ARG A 109 -7.27 7.32 19.30
N LEU A 110 -6.34 6.37 19.31
CA LEU A 110 -5.72 5.83 18.11
C LEU A 110 -6.75 5.09 17.24
N PHE A 111 -7.65 4.31 17.84
CA PHE A 111 -8.69 3.60 17.10
C PHE A 111 -9.65 4.55 16.38
N HIS A 112 -10.04 5.66 17.02
CA HIS A 112 -10.87 6.69 16.38
C HIS A 112 -10.18 7.42 15.22
N LYS A 113 -8.84 7.46 15.18
CA LYS A 113 -8.09 8.03 14.06
C LYS A 113 -8.22 7.18 12.79
N LEU A 114 -8.44 5.87 12.95
CA LEU A 114 -8.66 4.98 11.82
C LEU A 114 -9.93 5.36 11.08
N SER A 115 -9.85 5.47 9.76
CA SER A 115 -11.01 5.86 8.94
C SER A 115 -12.15 4.86 9.11
N THR A 116 -13.38 5.37 9.23
CA THR A 116 -14.59 4.55 9.46
C THR A 116 -14.74 3.42 8.45
N ARG A 117 -14.40 3.65 7.17
CA ARG A 117 -14.44 2.61 6.12
C ARG A 117 -13.56 1.40 6.44
N HIS A 118 -12.37 1.60 7.01
CA HIS A 118 -11.45 0.51 7.34
C HIS A 118 -11.92 -0.22 8.60
N ARG A 119 -12.43 0.52 9.59
CA ARG A 119 -13.06 -0.08 10.79
C ARG A 119 -14.27 -0.94 10.42
N LEU A 120 -15.11 -0.47 9.50
CA LEU A 120 -16.26 -1.25 8.99
C LEU A 120 -15.80 -2.52 8.25
N ALA A 121 -14.78 -2.44 7.41
CA ALA A 121 -14.23 -3.61 6.73
C ALA A 121 -13.69 -4.66 7.73
N TYR A 122 -13.02 -4.22 8.80
CA TYR A 122 -12.59 -5.10 9.89
C TYR A 122 -13.78 -5.79 10.58
N VAL A 123 -14.80 -5.02 10.99
CA VAL A 123 -15.99 -5.57 11.66
C VAL A 123 -16.73 -6.56 10.75
N GLU A 124 -16.89 -6.22 9.47
CA GLU A 124 -17.53 -7.09 8.49
C GLU A 124 -16.75 -8.41 8.29
N ALA A 125 -15.43 -8.34 8.17
CA ALA A 125 -14.60 -9.52 7.99
C ALA A 125 -14.63 -10.44 9.22
N VAL A 126 -14.46 -9.88 10.42
CA VAL A 126 -14.42 -10.66 11.67
C VAL A 126 -15.79 -11.23 12.03
N SER A 127 -16.89 -10.53 11.73
CA SER A 127 -18.26 -11.03 12.00
C SER A 127 -18.65 -12.26 11.16
N LYS A 128 -17.98 -12.50 10.03
CA LYS A 128 -18.18 -13.67 9.17
C LYS A 128 -17.41 -14.90 9.64
N LEU A 129 -16.53 -14.76 10.63
CA LEU A 129 -15.72 -15.86 11.14
C LEU A 129 -16.52 -16.70 12.15
N PRO A 130 -16.33 -18.03 12.17
CA PRO A 130 -16.91 -18.89 13.21
C PRO A 130 -16.19 -18.66 14.55
N SER A 131 -16.88 -18.04 15.52
CA SER A 131 -16.31 -17.70 16.84
C SER A 131 -15.81 -18.91 17.64
N ASP A 132 -16.40 -20.08 17.42
CA ASP A 132 -16.02 -21.32 18.10
C ASP A 132 -14.79 -22.00 17.49
N SER A 133 -14.29 -21.49 16.37
CA SER A 133 -13.13 -22.06 15.68
C SER A 133 -11.83 -21.77 16.44
N PRO A 134 -10.93 -22.76 16.58
CA PRO A 134 -9.61 -22.52 17.15
C PRO A 134 -8.77 -21.55 16.29
N GLU A 135 -9.13 -21.33 15.03
CA GLU A 135 -8.45 -20.38 14.13
C GLU A 135 -8.95 -18.94 14.27
N PHE A 136 -10.07 -18.71 14.96
CA PHE A 136 -10.64 -17.38 15.15
C PHE A 136 -9.62 -16.32 15.63
N PRO A 137 -8.79 -16.56 16.68
CA PRO A 137 -7.82 -15.57 17.13
C PRO A 137 -6.72 -15.26 16.09
N LEU A 138 -6.36 -16.23 15.25
CA LEU A 138 -5.36 -16.03 14.19
C LEU A 138 -5.94 -15.12 13.09
N TRP A 139 -7.18 -15.39 12.68
CA TRP A 139 -7.88 -14.60 11.67
C TRP A 139 -8.22 -13.19 12.16
N GLU A 140 -8.66 -13.03 13.41
CA GLU A 140 -8.89 -11.71 14.01
C GLU A 140 -7.62 -10.88 13.99
N TYR A 141 -6.48 -11.44 14.42
CA TYR A 141 -5.20 -10.73 14.41
C TYR A 141 -4.73 -10.40 12.98
N TYR A 142 -4.95 -11.29 12.01
CA TYR A 142 -4.71 -11.02 10.59
C TYR A 142 -5.52 -9.81 10.10
N TYR A 143 -6.83 -9.78 10.38
CA TYR A 143 -7.68 -8.67 9.98
C TYR A 143 -7.35 -7.38 10.74
N ARG A 144 -6.89 -7.46 11.98
CA ARG A 144 -6.41 -6.31 12.75
C ARG A 144 -5.14 -5.71 12.14
N CYS A 145 -4.20 -6.56 11.73
CA CYS A 145 -3.02 -6.12 10.98
C CYS A 145 -3.42 -5.47 9.64
N ARG A 146 -4.37 -6.07 8.92
CA ARG A 146 -4.91 -5.51 7.66
C ARG A 146 -5.58 -4.16 7.85
N LEU A 147 -6.40 -4.00 8.90
CA LEU A 147 -7.01 -2.72 9.27
C LEU A 147 -5.96 -1.61 9.36
N LEU A 148 -4.83 -1.87 10.01
CA LEU A 148 -3.76 -0.89 10.13
C LEU A 148 -3.07 -0.63 8.78
N GLN A 149 -2.76 -1.69 8.02
CA GLN A 149 -2.18 -1.54 6.68
C GLN A 149 -3.07 -0.72 5.76
N ASP A 150 -4.38 -1.02 5.72
CA ASP A 150 -5.35 -0.33 4.87
C ASP A 150 -5.42 1.17 5.20
N TYR A 151 -5.36 1.51 6.50
CA TYR A 151 -5.34 2.90 6.94
C TYR A 151 -4.06 3.62 6.50
N ILE A 152 -2.89 3.02 6.71
CA ILE A 152 -1.59 3.62 6.36
C ILE A 152 -1.43 3.74 4.84
N SER A 153 -1.73 2.68 4.07
CA SER A 153 -1.63 2.72 2.60
C SER A 153 -2.69 3.60 1.95
N GLY A 154 -3.77 3.91 2.68
CA GLY A 154 -4.84 4.81 2.23
C GLY A 154 -4.50 6.30 2.40
N MET A 155 -3.33 6.64 2.95
CA MET A 155 -2.87 8.01 3.13
C MET A 155 -2.22 8.57 1.85
N THR A 156 -2.36 9.87 1.61
CA THR A 156 -1.49 10.59 0.68
C THR A 156 -0.17 10.91 1.35
N ASP A 157 0.89 11.17 0.58
CA ASP A 157 2.22 11.52 1.09
C ASP A 157 2.18 12.67 2.09
N LEU A 158 1.46 13.76 1.76
CA LEU A 158 1.29 14.93 2.62
C LEU A 158 0.56 14.56 3.92
N TYR A 159 -0.54 13.81 3.84
CA TYR A 159 -1.30 13.45 5.02
C TYR A 159 -0.49 12.53 5.96
N ALA A 160 0.24 11.55 5.42
CA ALA A 160 1.09 10.67 6.21
C ALA A 160 2.20 11.46 6.92
N TRP A 161 2.85 12.37 6.20
CA TRP A 161 3.90 13.24 6.76
C TRP A 161 3.36 14.15 7.86
N ASP A 162 2.23 14.83 7.62
CA ASP A 162 1.59 15.70 8.60
C ASP A 162 1.11 14.92 9.83
N GLU A 163 0.47 13.77 9.63
CA GLU A 163 -0.04 12.96 10.74
C GLU A 163 1.09 12.43 11.62
N TYR A 164 2.20 12.01 11.00
CA TYR A 164 3.41 11.64 11.74
C TYR A 164 3.93 12.80 12.59
N ARG A 165 4.02 14.01 12.04
CA ARG A 165 4.49 15.20 12.77
C ARG A 165 3.55 15.60 13.91
N ARG A 166 2.24 15.58 13.70
CA ARG A 166 1.22 15.82 14.73
C ARG A 166 1.36 14.85 15.90
N LEU A 167 1.46 13.56 15.60
CA LEU A 167 1.50 12.51 16.62
C LEU A 167 2.85 12.44 17.35
N MET A 168 3.91 12.95 16.73
CA MET A 168 5.22 13.13 17.36
C MET A 168 5.34 14.45 18.15
N ALA A 169 4.31 15.29 18.17
CA ALA A 169 4.29 16.60 18.84
C ALA A 169 5.43 17.54 18.40
N VAL A 170 5.82 17.46 17.12
CA VAL A 170 6.84 18.33 16.48
C VAL A 170 6.23 19.36 15.53
N GLU A 171 4.92 19.51 15.57
CA GLU A 171 4.17 20.52 14.83
C GLU A 171 3.70 21.62 15.81
N GLN A 172 4.05 22.87 15.52
CA GLN A 172 3.50 24.08 16.13
C GLN A 172 2.35 24.58 15.27
#